data_AF-A0A1U7NM93-F1
#
_entry.id   AF-A0A1U7NM93-F1
#
_cell.length_a   1.000
_cell.length_b   1.000
_cell.length_c   1.000
_cell.angle_alpha   90.00
_cell.angle_beta   90.00
_cell.angle_gamma   90.00
#
_symmetry.space_group_name_H-M   'P 1'
#
loop_
_entity.id
_entity.type
_entity.pdbx_description
1 polymer ?
#
loop_
_entity_poly.entity_id
_entity_poly.type
_entity_poly.pdbx_seq_one_letter_code
_entity_poly.pdbx_strand_id
1 'polypeptide(L)'
;MRKFRLGLALFSIIAIAIFAIGLISAKTSSESTKLLQESLEEAIVNQYALEGRYPASLQELLSDESIHYDAERYIVRYEVLAENLRPRIIVIERGGN
;
A
#
# COMPACT_ATOMS: atom_id res chain seq x y z
N MET A 1 24.51 -23.07 -37.23
CA MET A 1 24.50 -23.37 -35.78
C MET A 1 24.86 -22.19 -34.87
N ARG A 2 25.92 -21.40 -35.13
CA ARG A 2 26.33 -20.27 -34.25
C ARG A 2 25.28 -19.14 -34.13
N LYS A 3 24.68 -18.74 -35.25
CA LYS A 3 23.62 -17.71 -35.30
C LYS A 3 22.33 -18.13 -34.55
N PHE A 4 22.03 -19.43 -34.56
CA PHE A 4 20.87 -19.98 -33.84
C PHE A 4 21.07 -19.96 -32.32
N ARG A 5 22.28 -20.27 -31.84
CA ARG A 5 22.65 -20.17 -30.41
C ARG A 5 22.59 -18.72 -29.90
N LEU A 6 23.03 -17.76 -30.71
CA LEU A 6 22.93 -16.32 -30.40
C LEU A 6 21.48 -15.83 -30.31
N GLY A 7 20.63 -16.24 -31.24
CA GLY A 7 19.20 -15.93 -31.20
C GLY A 7 18.51 -16.51 -29.97
N LEU A 8 18.81 -17.76 -29.62
CA LEU A 8 18.27 -18.41 -28.43
C LEU A 8 18.73 -17.73 -27.14
N ALA A 9 20.00 -17.34 -27.05
CA ALA A 9 20.53 -16.62 -25.89
C ALA A 9 19.84 -15.26 -25.70
N LEU A 10 19.63 -14.50 -26.78
CA LEU A 10 18.94 -13.22 -26.73
C LEU A 10 17.48 -13.37 -26.31
N PHE A 11 16.79 -14.37 -26.86
CA PHE A 11 15.40 -14.69 -26.49
C PHE A 11 15.29 -15.03 -24.99
N SER A 12 16.19 -15.87 -24.48
CA SER A 12 16.22 -16.23 -23.05
C SER A 12 16.44 -15.01 -22.15
N ILE A 13 17.33 -14.09 -22.52
CA ILE A 13 17.58 -12.86 -21.74
C ILE A 13 16.31 -12.00 -21.67
N ILE A 14 15.62 -11.83 -22.80
CA ILE A 14 14.37 -11.05 -22.87
C ILE A 14 13.28 -11.72 -22.02
N ALA A 15 13.13 -13.04 -22.10
CA ALA A 15 12.15 -13.78 -21.31
C ALA A 15 12.41 -13.63 -19.79
N ILE A 16 13.68 -13.72 -19.36
CA ILE A 16 14.07 -13.50 -17.96
C ILE A 16 13.78 -12.07 -17.52
N ALA A 17 14.04 -11.07 -18.37
CA ALA A 17 13.77 -9.67 -18.07
C ALA A 17 12.26 -9.41 -17.88
N ILE A 18 11.40 -9.94 -18.74
CA ILE A 18 9.94 -9.81 -18.62
C ILE A 18 9.46 -10.47 -17.33
N PHE A 19 9.95 -11.66 -17.00
CA PHE A 19 9.60 -12.36 -15.77
C PHE A 19 10.03 -11.58 -14.51
N ALA A 20 11.23 -11.00 -14.53
CA ALA A 20 11.72 -10.18 -13.42
C ALA A 20 10.85 -8.92 -13.18
N ILE A 21 10.39 -8.25 -14.24
CA ILE A 21 9.50 -7.08 -14.12
C ILE A 21 8.17 -7.46 -13.46
N GLY A 22 7.61 -8.62 -13.80
CA GLY A 22 6.38 -9.13 -13.18
C GLY A 22 6.52 -9.35 -11.67
N LEU A 23 7.62 -9.96 -11.24
CA LEU A 23 7.91 -10.19 -9.82
C LEU A 23 8.08 -8.89 -9.03
N ILE A 24 8.76 -7.91 -9.61
CA ILE A 24 8.97 -6.59 -8.99
C ILE A 24 7.62 -5.88 -8.81
N SER A 25 6.74 -5.95 -9.81
CA SER A 25 5.43 -5.28 -9.78
C SER A 25 4.54 -5.80 -8.64
N ALA A 26 4.48 -7.13 -8.46
CA ALA A 26 3.72 -7.73 -7.37
C ALA A 26 4.26 -7.34 -5.98
N LYS A 27 5.59 -7.36 -5.82
CA LYS A 27 6.23 -6.95 -4.55
C LYS A 27 5.99 -5.47 -4.25
N THR A 28 6.13 -4.59 -5.24
CA THR A 28 5.85 -3.16 -5.13
C THR A 28 4.42 -2.89 -4.67
N SER A 29 3.42 -3.65 -5.15
CA SER A 29 2.01 -3.45 -4.76
C SER A 29 1.78 -3.71 -3.27
N SER A 30 2.29 -4.85 -2.77
CA SER A 30 2.20 -5.21 -1.36
C SER A 30 2.92 -4.20 -0.45
N GLU A 31 4.08 -3.71 -0.89
CA GLU A 31 4.90 -2.76 -0.15
C GLU A 31 4.21 -1.38 -0.10
N SER A 32 3.58 -0.97 -1.20
CA SER A 32 2.79 0.28 -1.27
C SER A 32 1.59 0.24 -0.31
N THR A 33 0.86 -0.88 -0.26
CA THR A 33 -0.28 -1.06 0.65
C THR A 33 0.16 -0.97 2.11
N LYS A 34 1.29 -1.60 2.45
CA LYS A 34 1.86 -1.59 3.80
C LYS A 34 2.28 -0.18 4.23
N LEU A 35 2.98 0.55 3.36
CA LEU A 35 3.40 1.92 3.62
C LEU A 35 2.21 2.86 3.86
N LEU A 36 1.14 2.71 3.07
CA LEU A 36 -0.08 3.49 3.29
C LEU A 36 -0.72 3.17 4.65
N GLN A 37 -0.81 1.90 5.02
CA GLN A 37 -1.33 1.53 6.34
C GLN A 37 -0.48 2.11 7.48
N GLU A 38 0.86 2.00 7.38
CA GLU A 38 1.78 2.55 8.38
C GLU A 38 1.63 4.07 8.54
N SER A 39 1.53 4.80 7.43
CA SER A 39 1.32 6.26 7.45
C SER A 39 0.01 6.66 8.12
N LEU A 40 -1.08 5.95 7.82
CA LEU A 40 -2.36 6.20 8.49
C LEU A 40 -2.32 5.82 9.98
N GLU A 41 -1.61 4.75 10.32
CA GLU A 41 -1.40 4.33 11.70
C GLU A 41 -0.60 5.36 12.52
N GLU A 42 0.41 5.98 11.90
CA GLU A 42 1.20 7.07 12.48
C GLU A 42 0.34 8.31 12.69
N ALA A 43 -0.49 8.67 11.71
CA ALA A 43 -1.38 9.82 11.79
C ALA A 43 -2.37 9.73 12.98
N ILE A 44 -2.95 8.55 13.21
CA ILE A 44 -3.82 8.29 14.36
C ILE A 44 -3.08 8.57 15.68
N VAL A 45 -1.82 8.14 15.78
CA VAL A 45 -1.00 8.32 16.99
C VAL A 45 -0.63 9.79 17.16
N ASN A 46 -0.27 10.48 16.07
CA ASN A 46 0.09 11.90 16.11
C ASN A 46 -1.09 12.76 16.55
N GLN A 47 -2.29 12.51 16.03
CA GLN A 47 -3.49 13.25 16.45
C GLN A 47 -3.79 13.02 17.94
N TYR A 48 -3.64 11.79 18.43
CA TYR A 48 -3.78 11.51 19.87
C TYR A 48 -2.72 12.25 20.71
N ALA A 49 -1.48 12.30 20.24
CA ALA A 49 -0.41 13.00 20.94
C ALA A 49 -0.64 14.52 21.00
N LEU A 50 -1.25 15.11 19.97
CA LEU A 50 -1.53 16.54 19.88
C LEU A 50 -2.82 16.95 20.59
N GLU A 51 -3.89 16.17 20.45
CA GLU A 51 -5.24 16.55 20.90
C GLU A 51 -5.72 15.77 22.14
N GLY A 52 -4.99 14.74 22.56
CA GLY A 52 -5.35 13.88 23.69
C GLY A 52 -6.52 12.93 23.42
N ARG A 53 -6.96 12.79 22.15
CA ARG A 53 -8.04 11.87 21.75
C ARG A 53 -7.78 11.28 20.37
N TYR A 54 -8.30 10.08 20.14
CA TYR A 54 -8.25 9.45 18.83
C TYR A 54 -9.31 10.07 17.89
N PRO A 55 -9.07 10.06 16.57
CA PRO A 55 -10.07 10.49 15.60
C PRO A 55 -11.29 9.56 15.66
N ALA A 56 -12.49 10.14 15.73
CA ALA A 56 -13.76 9.42 15.83
C ALA A 56 -14.19 8.79 14.50
N SER A 57 -13.59 9.22 13.39
CA SER A 57 -13.88 8.67 12.06
C SER A 57 -12.67 8.77 11.13
N LEU A 58 -12.72 8.00 10.04
CA LEU A 58 -11.75 8.13 8.96
C LEU A 58 -11.78 9.54 8.34
N GLN A 59 -12.95 10.17 8.25
CA GLN A 59 -13.08 11.53 7.69
C GLN A 59 -12.39 12.57 8.58
N GLU A 60 -12.47 12.41 9.90
CA GLU A 60 -11.75 13.27 10.84
C GLU A 60 -10.23 13.10 10.69
N LEU A 61 -9.75 11.86 10.57
CA LEU A 61 -8.33 11.58 10.35
C LEU A 61 -7.81 12.17 9.02
N LEU A 62 -8.63 12.13 7.96
CA LEU A 62 -8.29 12.65 6.63
C LEU A 62 -8.57 14.15 6.45
N SER A 63 -9.04 14.82 7.50
CA SER A 63 -9.25 16.28 7.45
C SER A 63 -7.93 17.06 7.44
N ASP A 64 -6.85 16.41 7.88
CA ASP A 64 -5.48 16.90 7.71
C ASP A 64 -5.06 16.77 6.23
N GLU A 65 -4.76 17.89 5.57
CA GLU A 65 -4.38 17.96 4.14
C GLU A 65 -3.08 17.18 3.81
N SER A 66 -2.36 16.67 4.80
CA SER A 66 -1.14 15.90 4.56
C SER A 66 -1.38 14.45 4.12
N ILE A 67 -2.59 13.91 4.30
CA ILE A 67 -2.87 12.49 4.07
C ILE A 67 -3.93 12.31 3.00
N HIS A 68 -3.47 11.84 1.83
CA HIS A 68 -4.33 11.46 0.72
C HIS A 68 -4.00 10.06 0.26
N TYR A 69 -5.03 9.31 -0.13
CA TYR A 69 -4.88 8.00 -0.77
C TYR A 69 -5.81 7.87 -1.96
N ASP A 70 -5.45 6.98 -2.88
CA ASP A 70 -6.26 6.65 -4.04
C ASP A 70 -7.43 5.73 -3.64
N ALA A 71 -8.63 6.27 -3.58
CA ALA A 71 -9.85 5.53 -3.21
C ALA A 71 -10.38 4.58 -4.31
N GLU A 72 -9.89 4.72 -5.55
CA GLU A 72 -10.17 3.74 -6.60
C GLU A 72 -9.30 2.50 -6.37
N ARG A 73 -8.03 2.70 -6.01
CA ARG A 73 -7.07 1.63 -5.76
C ARG A 73 -7.18 0.99 -4.39
N TYR A 74 -7.51 1.75 -3.34
CA TYR A 74 -7.50 1.24 -1.97
C TYR A 74 -8.86 1.39 -1.28
N ILE A 75 -9.18 0.40 -0.46
CA ILE A 75 -10.29 0.41 0.48
C ILE A 75 -9.70 0.52 1.88
N VAL A 76 -10.00 1.61 2.56
CA VAL A 76 -9.56 1.84 3.95
C VAL A 76 -10.72 1.58 4.88
N ARG A 77 -10.55 0.60 5.77
CA ARG A 77 -11.51 0.28 6.83
C ARG A 77 -11.01 0.86 8.13
N TYR A 78 -11.84 1.67 8.77
CA TYR A 78 -11.57 2.32 10.03
C TYR A 78 -12.62 1.90 11.05
N GLU A 79 -12.20 1.28 12.14
CA GLU A 79 -13.09 0.73 13.16
C GLU A 79 -12.75 1.32 14.53
N VAL A 80 -13.73 2.03 15.10
CA VAL A 80 -13.69 2.55 16.46
C VAL A 80 -14.51 1.62 17.34
N LEU A 81 -13.86 0.98 18.32
CA LEU A 81 -14.57 0.11 19.28
C LEU A 81 -15.09 0.91 20.49
N ALA A 82 -14.32 1.90 20.94
CA ALA A 82 -14.65 2.82 22.02
C ALA A 82 -13.83 4.10 21.88
N GLU A 83 -14.30 5.21 22.45
CA GLU A 83 -13.68 6.54 22.31
C GLU A 83 -12.25 6.62 22.87
N ASN A 84 -11.92 5.78 23.85
CA ASN A 84 -10.62 5.73 24.52
C ASN A 84 -9.69 4.61 24.01
N LEU A 85 -10.11 3.85 23.01
CA LEU A 85 -9.32 2.77 22.43
C LEU A 85 -8.76 3.20 21.07
N ARG A 86 -7.51 2.83 20.79
CA ARG A 86 -6.89 3.07 19.48
C ARG A 86 -7.77 2.45 18.39
N PRO A 87 -8.21 3.24 17.40
CA PRO A 87 -8.96 2.73 16.27
C PRO A 87 -8.13 1.72 15.46
N ARG A 88 -8.81 0.70 14.95
CA ARG A 88 -8.20 -0.26 14.04
C ARG A 88 -8.32 0.28 12.62
N ILE A 89 -7.20 0.32 11.90
CA ILE A 89 -7.19 0.65 10.48
C ILE A 89 -6.63 -0.50 9.65
N ILE A 90 -7.27 -0.78 8.53
CA ILE A 90 -6.86 -1.83 7.59
C ILE A 90 -6.95 -1.24 6.19
N VAL A 91 -5.88 -1.40 5.42
CA VAL A 91 -5.84 -0.98 4.02
C VAL A 91 -5.87 -2.22 3.13
N ILE A 92 -6.79 -2.25 2.18
CA ILE A 92 -6.97 -3.35 1.24
C ILE A 92 -6.84 -2.78 -0.18
N GLU A 93 -5.96 -3.35 -0.99
CA GLU A 93 -5.87 -3.00 -2.41
C GLU A 93 -7.03 -3.63 -3.20
N ARG A 94 -7.74 -2.81 -3.96
CA ARG A 94 -8.84 -3.25 -4.83
C ARG A 94 -8.24 -4.06 -5.98
N GLY A 95 -8.55 -5.36 -6.01
CA GLY A 95 -8.02 -6.28 -7.02
C GLY A 95 -6.66 -6.90 -6.67
N GLY A 96 -6.16 -6.71 -5.44
CA GLY A 96 -5.06 -7.51 -4.91
C GLY A 96 -5.52 -8.95 -4.73
N ASN A 97 -4.94 -9.85 -5.51
CA ASN A 97 -5.14 -11.31 -5.44
C ASN A 97 -4.12 -11.93 -4.49
#